data_AF-A0A608MQ32-F1
#
_entry.id   AF-A0A608MQ32-F1
#
_cell.length_a   1.000
_cell.length_b   1.000
_cell.length_c   1.000
_cell.angle_alpha   90.00
_cell.angle_beta   90.00
_cell.angle_gamma   90.00
#
_symmetry.space_group_name_H-M   'P 1'
#
loop_
_entity.id
_entity.type
_entity.pdbx_description
1 polymer ?
#
loop_
_entity_poly.entity_id
_entity_poly.type
_entity_poly.pdbx_seq_one_letter_code
_entity_poly.pdbx_strand_id
1 'polypeptide(L)'
;MSHLENQEREIINLMFSQRISWLAAVRIRHKLSLAEVSEMLGISINSLKRIEKTERLDSNIKNKMAGIYGCPPELLICPYWMRAEHK
;
A
#
# COMPACT_ATOMS: atom_id res chain seq x y z
N MET A 1 -2.47 18.68 12.41
CA MET A 1 -2.48 17.59 11.42
C MET A 1 -1.15 16.88 11.57
N SER A 2 -1.17 15.63 11.99
CA SER A 2 0.04 14.82 12.13
C SER A 2 0.62 14.50 10.75
N HIS A 3 1.92 14.18 10.68
CA HIS A 3 2.55 13.76 9.43
C HIS A 3 1.81 12.56 8.81
N LEU A 4 1.35 11.62 9.64
CA LEU A 4 0.65 10.41 9.22
C LEU A 4 -0.72 10.73 8.60
N GLU A 5 -1.52 11.60 9.22
CA GLU A 5 -2.84 12.01 8.69
C GLU A 5 -2.73 12.62 7.28
N ASN A 6 -1.67 13.41 7.03
CA ASN A 6 -1.40 13.96 5.70
C ASN A 6 -1.08 12.85 4.69
N GLN A 7 -0.25 11.87 5.08
CA GLN A 7 0.08 10.74 4.22
C GLN A 7 -1.17 9.93 3.86
N GLU A 8 -2.02 9.62 4.85
CA GLU A 8 -3.28 8.90 4.66
C GLU A 8 -4.21 9.65 3.70
N ARG A 9 -4.36 10.97 3.85
CA ARG A 9 -5.18 11.79 2.97
C ARG A 9 -4.72 11.75 1.51
N GLU A 10 -3.42 11.78 1.29
CA GLU A 10 -2.86 11.70 -0.05
C GLU A 10 -3.05 10.29 -0.67
N ILE A 11 -2.94 9.23 0.15
CA ILE A 11 -3.23 7.85 -0.28
C ILE A 11 -4.71 7.71 -0.65
N ILE A 12 -5.62 8.23 0.18
CA ILE A 12 -7.07 8.27 -0.07
C ILE A 12 -7.36 8.90 -1.43
N ASN A 13 -6.79 10.09 -1.68
CA ASN A 13 -6.99 10.79 -2.94
C ASN A 13 -6.52 9.94 -4.14
N LEU A 14 -5.34 9.31 -4.04
CA LEU A 14 -4.82 8.43 -5.08
C LEU A 14 -5.73 7.21 -5.33
N MET A 15 -6.21 6.56 -4.26
CA MET A 15 -7.13 5.43 -4.36
C MET A 15 -8.40 5.79 -5.12
N PHE A 16 -9.07 6.87 -4.72
CA PHE A 16 -10.32 7.28 -5.35
C PHE A 16 -10.13 7.81 -6.76
N SER A 17 -9.09 8.61 -7.01
CA SER A 17 -8.80 9.15 -8.34
C SER A 17 -8.46 8.07 -9.36
N GLN A 18 -7.71 7.04 -8.96
CA GLN A 18 -7.24 5.99 -9.87
C GLN A 18 -8.04 4.69 -9.78
N ARG A 19 -9.00 4.58 -8.84
CA ARG A 19 -9.78 3.38 -8.54
C ARG A 19 -8.90 2.16 -8.27
N ILE A 20 -7.91 2.35 -7.40
CA ILE A 20 -6.92 1.34 -7.01
C ILE A 20 -7.04 1.01 -5.51
N SER A 21 -6.45 -0.11 -5.10
CA SER A 21 -6.40 -0.49 -3.68
C SER A 21 -5.46 0.41 -2.87
N TRP A 22 -5.58 0.34 -1.53
CA TRP A 22 -4.75 1.12 -0.61
C TRP A 22 -3.27 0.85 -0.84
N LEU A 23 -2.88 -0.42 -0.91
CA LEU A 23 -1.48 -0.80 -1.12
C LEU A 23 -0.92 -0.32 -2.46
N ALA A 24 -1.74 -0.34 -3.52
CA ALA A 24 -1.32 0.21 -4.80
C ALA A 24 -1.13 1.73 -4.72
N ALA A 25 -2.02 2.44 -4.02
CA ALA A 25 -1.90 3.88 -3.80
C ALA A 25 -0.69 4.25 -2.94
N VAL A 26 -0.40 3.49 -1.88
CA VAL A 26 0.84 3.64 -1.10
C VAL A 26 2.05 3.49 -2.01
N ARG A 27 2.13 2.42 -2.82
CA ARG A 27 3.26 2.22 -3.73
C ARG A 27 3.45 3.40 -4.70
N ILE A 28 2.36 3.90 -5.30
CA ILE A 28 2.40 5.02 -6.25
C ILE A 28 2.83 6.31 -5.56
N ARG A 29 2.36 6.58 -4.34
CA ARG A 29 2.82 7.71 -3.51
C ARG A 29 4.34 7.69 -3.36
N HIS A 30 4.91 6.52 -3.09
CA HIS A 30 6.34 6.31 -2.96
C HIS A 30 7.09 6.27 -4.31
N LYS A 31 6.39 6.51 -5.43
CA LYS A 31 6.94 6.54 -6.80
C LYS A 31 7.61 5.24 -7.24
N LEU A 32 7.16 4.12 -6.69
CA LEU A 32 7.71 2.80 -7.00
C LEU A 32 6.84 2.08 -8.03
N SER A 33 7.48 1.42 -8.99
CA SER A 33 6.81 0.54 -9.94
C SER A 33 6.52 -0.84 -9.33
N LEU A 34 5.59 -1.58 -9.93
CA LEU A 34 5.37 -2.98 -9.57
C LEU A 34 6.63 -3.84 -9.76
N ALA A 35 7.44 -3.53 -10.77
CA ALA A 35 8.64 -4.30 -11.09
C ALA A 35 9.69 -4.13 -9.98
N GLU A 36 10.02 -2.90 -9.62
CA GLU A 36 11.00 -2.59 -8.56
C GLU A 36 10.62 -3.25 -7.23
N VAL A 37 9.36 -3.11 -6.80
CA VAL A 37 8.90 -3.69 -5.53
C VAL A 37 8.91 -5.22 -5.60
N SER A 38 8.53 -5.80 -6.73
CA SER A 38 8.56 -7.26 -6.90
C SER A 38 9.98 -7.82 -6.83
N GLU A 39 10.95 -7.13 -7.44
CA GLU A 39 12.37 -7.47 -7.42
C GLU A 39 12.93 -7.38 -6.00
N MET A 40 12.69 -6.26 -5.31
CA MET A 40 13.18 -6.05 -3.94
C MET A 40 12.54 -7.02 -2.92
N LEU A 41 11.29 -7.43 -3.15
CA LEU A 41 10.63 -8.46 -2.32
C LEU A 41 11.04 -9.88 -2.69
N GLY A 42 11.66 -10.10 -3.85
CA GLY A 42 11.97 -11.42 -4.38
C GLY A 42 10.72 -12.24 -4.73
N ILE A 43 9.66 -11.60 -5.23
CA ILE A 43 8.41 -12.25 -5.64
C ILE A 43 8.03 -11.90 -7.07
N SER A 44 7.12 -12.67 -7.68
CA SER A 44 6.60 -12.31 -9.00
C SER A 44 5.73 -11.05 -8.95
N ILE A 45 5.72 -10.27 -10.06
CA ILE A 45 4.79 -9.13 -10.24
C ILE A 45 3.33 -9.56 -10.04
N ASN A 46 2.95 -10.77 -10.47
CA ASN A 46 1.59 -11.29 -10.30
C ASN A 46 1.26 -11.56 -8.82
N SER A 47 2.23 -12.03 -8.05
CA SER A 47 2.09 -12.18 -6.59
C SER A 47 1.87 -10.82 -5.93
N LEU A 48 2.68 -9.83 -6.29
CA LEU A 48 2.52 -8.47 -5.78
C LEU A 48 1.15 -7.86 -6.13
N LYS A 49 0.70 -7.98 -7.39
CA LYS A 49 -0.65 -7.53 -7.80
C LYS A 49 -1.76 -8.18 -6.97
N ARG A 50 -1.61 -9.47 -6.65
CA ARG A 50 -2.57 -10.19 -5.80
C ARG A 50 -2.56 -9.66 -4.37
N ILE A 51 -1.38 -9.41 -3.80
CA ILE A 51 -1.22 -8.80 -2.48
C ILE A 51 -1.87 -7.41 -2.47
N GLU A 52 -1.57 -6.56 -3.44
CA GLU A 52 -2.16 -5.22 -3.53
C GLU A 52 -3.69 -5.27 -3.62
N LYS A 53 -4.24 -6.17 -4.44
CA LYS A 53 -5.69 -6.30 -4.62
C LYS A 53 -6.41 -6.86 -3.39
N THR A 54 -5.80 -7.84 -2.72
CA THR A 54 -6.44 -8.53 -1.58
C THR A 54 -6.16 -7.84 -0.26
N GLU A 55 -5.13 -6.98 -0.20
CA GLU A 55 -4.63 -6.31 1.00
C GLU A 55 -4.31 -7.27 2.14
N ARG A 56 -3.96 -8.53 1.80
CA ARG A 56 -3.55 -9.56 2.75
C ARG A 56 -2.03 -9.59 2.80
N LEU A 57 -1.48 -8.96 3.82
CA LEU A 57 -0.06 -8.97 4.13
C LEU A 57 0.19 -9.88 5.32
N ASP A 58 1.05 -10.89 5.15
CA ASP A 58 1.68 -11.52 6.31
C ASP A 58 2.71 -10.57 6.93
N SER A 59 3.06 -10.80 8.20
CA SER A 59 3.95 -9.92 8.96
C SER A 59 5.33 -9.78 8.33
N ASN A 60 5.84 -10.82 7.65
CA ASN A 60 7.17 -10.78 7.02
C ASN A 60 7.16 -9.89 5.78
N ILE A 61 6.18 -10.07 4.87
CA ILE A 61 6.04 -9.20 3.69
C ILE A 61 5.76 -7.75 4.12
N LYS A 62 4.90 -7.53 5.11
CA LYS A 62 4.60 -6.18 5.63
C LYS A 62 5.86 -5.45 6.07
N ASN A 63 6.70 -6.09 6.90
CA ASN A 63 7.92 -5.48 7.41
C ASN A 63 8.94 -5.19 6.30
N LYS A 64 9.08 -6.09 5.33
CA LYS A 64 9.93 -5.86 4.15
C LYS A 64 9.44 -4.69 3.30
N MET A 65 8.14 -4.65 2.99
CA MET A 65 7.54 -3.55 2.24
C MET A 65 7.69 -2.21 2.94
N ALA A 66 7.51 -2.17 4.26
CA ALA A 66 7.73 -0.96 5.07
C ALA A 66 9.17 -0.46 4.94
N GLY A 67 10.15 -1.37 4.98
CA GLY A 67 11.56 -1.06 4.73
C GLY A 67 11.83 -0.53 3.32
N ILE A 68 11.24 -1.17 2.29
CA ILE A 68 11.40 -0.73 0.89
C ILE A 68 10.78 0.66 0.67
N TYR A 69 9.62 0.92 1.27
CA TYR A 69 8.90 2.19 1.09
C TYR A 69 9.47 3.30 2.00
N GLY A 70 10.22 2.95 3.03
CA GLY A 70 10.70 3.89 4.04
C GLY A 70 9.54 4.49 4.85
N CYS A 71 8.50 3.69 5.14
CA CYS A 71 7.30 4.13 5.84
C CYS A 71 6.96 3.20 7.02
N PRO A 72 6.19 3.68 8.00
CA PRO A 72 5.70 2.84 9.09
C PRO A 72 4.80 1.70 8.58
N PRO A 73 4.89 0.46 9.12
CA PRO A 73 4.03 -0.66 8.74
C PRO A 73 2.52 -0.38 8.86
N GLU A 74 2.14 0.57 9.71
CA GLU A 74 0.77 1.05 9.91
C GLU A 74 0.19 1.65 8.62
N LEU A 75 1.02 2.33 7.82
CA LEU A 75 0.63 2.90 6.53
C LEU A 75 0.35 1.84 5.47
N LEU A 76 0.75 0.58 5.71
CA LEU A 76 0.46 -0.55 4.81
C LEU A 76 -0.89 -1.21 5.13
N ILE A 77 -1.63 -0.71 6.12
CA ILE A 77 -2.91 -1.26 6.53
C ILE A 77 -3.99 -0.24 6.20
N CYS A 78 -4.87 -0.60 5.26
CA CYS A 78 -6.05 0.21 4.94
C CYS A 78 -6.89 0.44 6.21
N PRO A 79 -7.17 1.71 6.60
CA PRO A 79 -7.92 2.03 7.80
C PRO A 79 -9.30 1.35 7.85
N TYR A 80 -9.71 0.88 9.03
CA TYR A 80 -10.94 0.09 9.18
C TYR A 80 -12.21 0.85 8.76
N TRP A 81 -12.27 2.16 9.02
CA TRP A 81 -13.42 3.00 8.69
C TRP A 81 -13.59 3.18 7.19
N MET A 82 -12.50 3.09 6.42
CA MET A 82 -12.53 3.16 4.96
C MET A 82 -13.06 1.87 4.31
N ARG A 83 -12.88 0.72 4.97
CA ARG A 83 -13.48 -0.56 4.51
C ARG A 83 -15.00 -0.59 4.73
N ALA A 84 -15.54 0.27 5.60
CA ALA A 84 -16.95 0.28 5.98
C ALA A 84 -17.83 1.09 5.01
N GLU A 85 -17.27 2.02 4.23
CA GLU A 85 -18.01 2.88 3.29
C GLU A 85 -18.29 2.24 1.91
N HIS A 86 -17.98 0.95 1.74
CA HIS A 86 -18.20 0.22 0.48
C HIS A 86 -19.21 -0.92 0.59
N LYS A 87 -20.24 -0.78 1.44
CA LYS A 87 -21.44 -1.64 1.41
C LYS A 87 -22.67 -0.91 0.92
#